data_AF-A0A821RJH5-F1
#
_entry.id   AF-A0A821RJH5-F1
#
_cell.length_a   1.000
_cell.length_b   1.000
_cell.length_c   1.000
_cell.angle_alpha   90.00
_cell.angle_beta   90.00
_cell.angle_gamma   90.00
#
_symmetry.space_group_name_H-M   'P 1'
#
loop_
_entity.id
_entity.type
_entity.pdbx_description
1 polymer ?
#
loop_
_entity_poly.entity_id
_entity_poly.type
_entity_poly.pdbx_seq_one_letter_code
_entity_poly.pdbx_strand_id
1 'polypeptide(L)'
;MASNNRTCFVFDKDDSTKILIQIVYEIPSTNISRQFNLLRSIDESVSQTIHRLTTNIERAIIKESKLNKRHRKEQTEVTSNAVKQVSVVELFDNNNQTIDENETNKQAWLNCRRLSINGQSYNVEYNAL
;
A
#
# COMPACT_ATOMS: atom_id res chain seq x y z
N MET A 1 -6.28 -19.32 -13.64
CA MET A 1 -5.45 -18.66 -12.61
C MET A 1 -6.40 -17.88 -11.73
N ALA A 2 -6.55 -18.26 -10.46
CA ALA A 2 -7.46 -17.57 -9.56
C ALA A 2 -6.98 -16.12 -9.39
N SER A 3 -7.74 -15.16 -9.89
CA SER A 3 -7.58 -13.77 -9.51
C SER A 3 -7.93 -13.70 -8.02
N ASN A 4 -6.92 -13.77 -7.16
CA ASN A 4 -7.09 -13.33 -5.79
C ASN A 4 -7.48 -11.85 -5.88
N ASN A 5 -8.78 -11.56 -5.83
CA ASN A 5 -9.31 -10.21 -5.86
C ASN A 5 -8.87 -9.55 -4.56
N ARG A 6 -7.69 -8.92 -4.61
CA ARG A 6 -7.21 -8.09 -3.51
C ARG A 6 -7.99 -6.79 -3.58
N THR A 7 -8.56 -6.37 -2.46
CA THR A 7 -9.34 -5.14 -2.37
C THR A 7 -8.65 -4.15 -1.44
N CYS A 8 -8.62 -2.90 -1.85
CA CYS A 8 -8.30 -1.74 -1.04
C CYS A 8 -9.63 -1.03 -0.73
N PHE A 9 -9.98 -0.94 0.54
CA PHE A 9 -11.22 -0.29 0.97
C PHE A 9 -10.93 1.14 1.39
N VAL A 10 -11.79 2.08 0.97
CA VAL A 10 -11.71 3.48 1.34
C VAL A 10 -13.04 3.89 1.96
N PHE A 11 -13.00 4.49 3.14
CA PHE A 11 -14.20 4.92 3.87
C PHE A 11 -14.12 6.38 4.27
N ASP A 12 -15.22 7.11 4.12
CA ASP A 12 -15.38 8.41 4.75
C ASP A 12 -15.40 8.26 6.29
N LYS A 13 -14.76 9.21 6.97
CA LYS A 13 -14.67 9.31 8.43
C LYS A 13 -14.80 10.76 8.87
N ASP A 14 -15.11 10.95 10.15
CA ASP A 14 -15.14 12.26 10.82
C ASP A 14 -15.95 13.30 10.01
N ASP A 15 -17.22 12.99 9.75
CA ASP A 15 -18.14 13.82 8.95
C ASP A 15 -17.60 14.16 7.55
N SER A 16 -16.91 13.19 6.93
CA SER A 16 -16.29 13.31 5.59
C SER A 16 -15.15 14.33 5.52
N THR A 17 -14.52 14.65 6.64
CA THR A 17 -13.27 15.45 6.69
C THR A 17 -12.02 14.58 6.58
N LYS A 18 -12.16 13.26 6.74
CA LYS A 18 -11.08 12.29 6.60
C LYS A 18 -11.52 11.07 5.81
N ILE A 19 -10.55 10.38 5.26
CA ILE A 19 -10.72 9.05 4.67
C ILE A 19 -9.87 8.03 5.43
N LEU A 20 -10.41 6.83 5.59
CA LEU A 20 -9.71 5.66 6.07
C LEU A 20 -9.45 4.71 4.90
N ILE A 21 -8.18 4.51 4.56
CA ILE A 21 -7.73 3.59 3.52
C ILE A 21 -7.23 2.31 4.19
N GLN A 22 -7.80 1.16 3.83
CA GLN A 22 -7.47 -0.15 4.38
C GLN A 22 -7.03 -1.11 3.28
N ILE A 23 -5.84 -1.70 3.46
CA ILE A 23 -5.28 -2.64 2.50
C ILE A 23 -4.58 -3.79 3.24
N VAL A 24 -4.76 -5.01 2.75
CA VAL A 24 -4.00 -6.18 3.18
C VAL A 24 -2.92 -6.46 2.13
N TYR A 25 -1.68 -6.12 2.44
CA TYR A 25 -0.54 -6.31 1.54
C TYR A 25 0.19 -7.61 1.87
N GLU A 26 0.40 -8.44 0.86
CA GLU A 26 1.22 -9.65 0.97
C GLU A 26 2.65 -9.35 0.58
N ILE A 27 3.59 -9.51 1.51
CA ILE A 27 5.02 -9.24 1.28
C ILE A 27 5.59 -10.36 0.38
N PRO A 28 6.03 -10.06 -0.87
CA PRO A 28 6.45 -11.10 -1.82
C PRO A 28 7.60 -11.99 -1.34
N SER A 29 8.50 -11.46 -0.53
CA SER A 29 9.69 -12.17 -0.07
C SER A 29 9.42 -13.15 1.07
N THR A 30 8.26 -13.04 1.72
CA THR A 30 7.94 -13.83 2.92
C THR A 30 6.56 -14.49 2.88
N ASN A 31 5.71 -14.15 1.92
CA ASN A 31 4.28 -14.53 1.84
C ASN A 31 3.50 -14.18 3.13
N ILE A 32 3.98 -13.21 3.91
CA ILE A 32 3.29 -12.72 5.10
C ILE A 32 2.36 -11.58 4.67
N SER A 33 1.07 -11.69 5.02
CA SER A 33 0.08 -10.63 4.84
C SER A 33 0.13 -9.65 6.02
N ARG A 34 0.10 -8.36 5.72
CA ARG A 34 0.08 -7.25 6.68
C ARG A 34 -1.05 -6.29 6.31
N GLN A 35 -1.90 -5.97 7.28
CA GLN A 35 -2.91 -4.93 7.10
C GLN A 35 -2.30 -3.55 7.37
N PHE A 36 -2.54 -2.61 6.47
CA PHE A 36 -2.24 -1.20 6.63
C PHE A 36 -3.54 -0.41 6.69
N ASN A 37 -3.62 0.48 7.67
CA ASN A 37 -4.74 1.40 7.86
C ASN A 37 -4.17 2.82 7.85
N LEU A 38 -4.63 3.67 6.93
CA LEU A 38 -4.21 5.06 6.81
C LEU A 38 -5.42 5.96 6.99
N LEU A 39 -5.46 6.69 8.10
CA LEU A 39 -6.44 7.77 8.30
C LEU A 39 -5.81 9.08 7.82
N ARG A 40 -6.38 9.68 6.78
CA ARG A 40 -5.81 10.84 6.07
C ARG A 40 -6.86 11.94 5.91
N SER A 41 -6.41 13.19 5.82
CA SER A 41 -7.31 14.31 5.52
C SER A 41 -7.88 14.16 4.10
N ILE A 42 -9.06 14.71 3.84
CA ILE A 42 -9.57 14.79 2.47
C ILE A 42 -8.83 15.84 1.61
N ASP A 43 -8.28 16.88 2.26
CA ASP A 43 -7.69 18.06 1.60
C ASP A 43 -6.18 17.95 1.40
N GLU A 44 -5.52 16.96 2.01
CA GLU A 44 -4.10 16.71 1.75
C GLU A 44 -3.90 16.11 0.35
N SER A 45 -2.71 16.31 -0.19
CA SER A 45 -2.34 15.73 -1.48
C SER A 45 -2.15 14.21 -1.40
N VAL A 46 -2.49 13.54 -2.48
CA VAL A 46 -2.32 12.09 -2.64
C VAL A 46 -0.87 11.67 -2.54
N SER A 47 0.06 12.49 -3.02
CA SER A 47 1.51 12.29 -2.86
C SER A 47 1.92 12.04 -1.41
N GLN A 48 1.30 12.72 -0.44
CA GLN A 48 1.58 12.50 0.98
C GLN A 48 1.07 11.14 1.46
N THR A 49 -0.12 10.73 0.99
CA THR A 49 -0.70 9.41 1.25
C THR A 49 0.16 8.30 0.67
N ILE A 50 0.57 8.42 -0.61
CA ILE A 50 1.47 7.50 -1.31
C ILE A 50 2.77 7.37 -0.53
N HIS A 51 3.42 8.50 -0.22
CA HIS A 51 4.69 8.51 0.51
C HIS A 51 4.58 7.79 1.87
N ARG A 52 3.48 8.01 2.60
CA ARG A 52 3.25 7.37 3.90
C ARG A 52 3.01 5.87 3.76
N LEU A 53 2.23 5.44 2.77
CA LEU A 53 1.97 4.03 2.50
C LEU A 53 3.26 3.31 2.09
N THR A 54 4.02 3.88 1.15
CA THR A 54 5.34 3.40 0.72
C THR A 54 6.28 3.21 1.92
N THR A 55 6.42 4.25 2.76
CA THR A 55 7.28 4.18 3.95
C THR A 55 6.84 3.08 4.92
N ASN A 56 5.52 2.92 5.14
CA ASN A 56 5.00 1.89 6.04
C ASN A 56 5.26 0.48 5.51
N ILE A 57 5.12 0.27 4.19
CA ILE A 57 5.40 -1.00 3.52
C ILE A 57 6.88 -1.33 3.60
N GLU A 58 7.76 -0.38 3.27
CA GLU A 58 9.22 -0.58 3.36
C GLU A 58 9.65 -0.95 4.78
N ARG A 59 9.08 -0.27 5.80
CA ARG A 59 9.33 -0.61 7.21
C ARG A 59 8.88 -2.04 7.55
N ALA A 60 7.73 -2.47 7.05
CA ALA A 60 7.24 -3.83 7.26
C ALA A 60 8.16 -4.86 6.60
N ILE A 61 8.56 -4.64 5.34
CA ILE A 61 9.50 -5.52 4.61
C ILE A 61 10.85 -5.64 5.35
N ILE A 62 11.40 -4.51 5.82
CA ILE A 62 12.65 -4.51 6.60
C ILE A 62 12.48 -5.27 7.91
N LYS A 63 11.34 -5.12 8.60
CA LYS A 63 11.06 -5.85 9.84
C LYS A 63 11.00 -7.36 9.60
N GLU A 64 10.24 -7.81 8.60
CA GLU A 64 10.11 -9.25 8.28
C GLU A 64 11.43 -9.86 7.83
N SER A 65 12.18 -9.17 6.97
CA SER A 65 13.49 -9.68 6.51
C SER A 65 14.51 -9.82 7.65
N LYS A 66 14.48 -8.93 8.65
CA LYS A 66 15.30 -9.05 9.87
C LYS A 66 14.89 -10.26 10.71
N LEU A 67 13.59 -10.52 10.86
CA LEU A 67 13.09 -11.70 11.59
C LEU A 67 13.51 -12.99 10.88
N ASN A 68 13.34 -13.07 9.57
CA ASN A 68 13.76 -14.24 8.77
C ASN A 68 15.28 -14.47 8.83
N LYS A 69 16.08 -13.40 8.81
CA LYS A 69 17.53 -13.51 8.99
C LYS A 69 17.92 -14.01 10.38
N ARG A 70 17.20 -13.63 11.45
CA ARG A 70 17.46 -14.16 12.80
C ARG A 70 17.15 -15.66 12.87
N HIS A 71 16.04 -16.10 12.27
CA HIS A 71 15.73 -17.53 12.15
C HIS A 71 16.76 -18.28 11.30
N ARG A 72 17.31 -17.67 10.26
CA ARG A 72 18.34 -18.28 9.41
C ARG A 72 19.76 -18.15 9.94
N LYS A 73 20.06 -17.24 10.86
CA LYS A 73 21.42 -17.02 11.42
C LYS A 73 21.87 -18.10 12.42
N GLU A 74 21.08 -19.14 12.65
CA GLU A 74 21.61 -20.42 13.13
C GLU A 74 22.39 -21.19 12.03
N GLN A 75 22.31 -20.75 10.77
CA GLN A 75 23.09 -21.26 9.64
C GLN A 75 23.64 -20.10 8.79
N THR A 76 24.92 -19.78 9.07
CA THR A 76 25.85 -19.05 8.19
C THR A 76 25.70 -17.52 8.11
N GLU A 77 26.75 -16.83 8.58
CA GLU A 77 26.99 -15.42 8.34
C GLU A 77 27.19 -15.14 6.85
N VAL A 78 26.31 -14.34 6.24
CA VAL A 78 26.59 -13.70 4.96
C VAL A 78 26.23 -12.22 5.05
N THR A 79 27.24 -11.40 4.75
CA THR A 79 27.23 -9.95 4.49
C THR A 79 26.08 -9.60 3.56
N SER A 80 25.07 -8.88 4.07
CA SER A 80 23.92 -8.49 3.26
C SER A 80 23.99 -7.02 2.84
N ASN A 81 24.46 -6.78 1.61
CA ASN A 81 24.05 -5.60 0.85
C ASN A 81 22.56 -5.75 0.52
N ALA A 82 21.69 -5.32 1.45
CA ALA A 82 20.26 -5.26 1.19
C ALA A 82 20.01 -4.10 0.22
N VAL A 83 19.87 -4.43 -1.07
CA VAL A 83 19.33 -3.51 -2.07
C VAL A 83 18.03 -2.94 -1.49
N LYS A 84 17.98 -1.61 -1.35
CA LYS A 84 16.79 -0.88 -0.90
C LYS A 84 15.70 -1.14 -1.94
N GLN A 85 14.81 -2.08 -1.67
CA GLN A 85 13.65 -2.32 -2.53
C GLN A 85 12.72 -1.12 -2.35
N VAL A 86 12.78 -0.18 -3.29
CA VAL A 86 11.89 0.98 -3.32
C VAL A 86 10.49 0.46 -3.60
N SER A 87 9.55 0.71 -2.69
CA SER A 87 8.16 0.31 -2.95
C SER A 87 7.51 1.29 -3.92
N VAL A 88 7.01 0.79 -5.05
CA VAL A 88 6.29 1.59 -6.05
C VAL A 88 4.80 1.48 -5.77
N VAL A 89 4.15 2.62 -5.53
CA VAL A 89 2.72 2.73 -5.25
C VAL A 89 2.11 3.67 -6.27
N GLU A 90 1.10 3.21 -7.00
CA GLU A 90 0.47 3.95 -8.09
C GLU A 90 -1.06 3.81 -8.02
N LEU A 91 -1.79 4.88 -8.27
CA LEU A 91 -3.26 4.88 -8.33
C LEU A 91 -3.73 5.06 -9.77
N PHE A 92 -4.77 4.32 -10.16
CA PHE A 92 -5.35 4.34 -11.50
C PHE A 92 -6.86 4.56 -11.47
N ASP A 93 -7.34 5.32 -12.44
CA ASP A 93 -8.76 5.60 -12.65
C ASP A 93 -9.49 4.50 -13.45
N ASN A 94 -10.76 4.72 -13.81
CA ASN A 94 -11.55 3.80 -14.65
C ASN A 94 -10.95 3.58 -16.05
N ASN A 95 -10.18 4.54 -16.57
CA ASN A 95 -9.56 4.47 -17.89
C ASN A 95 -8.14 3.87 -17.83
N ASN A 96 -7.73 3.38 -16.65
CA ASN A 96 -6.40 2.87 -16.38
C ASN A 96 -5.28 3.93 -16.56
N GLN A 97 -5.63 5.22 -16.41
CA GLN A 97 -4.71 6.34 -16.36
C GLN A 97 -4.23 6.56 -14.92
N THR A 98 -2.96 6.95 -14.77
CA THR A 98 -2.40 7.31 -13.47
C THR A 98 -3.05 8.59 -12.95
N ILE A 99 -3.51 8.56 -11.71
CA ILE A 99 -4.07 9.74 -11.03
C ILE A 99 -2.92 10.69 -10.66
N ASP A 100 -3.12 12.00 -10.84
CA ASP A 100 -2.13 13.02 -10.48
C ASP A 100 -1.92 13.05 -8.96
N GLU A 101 -0.68 12.89 -8.52
CA GLU A 101 -0.35 12.86 -7.09
C GLU A 101 -0.53 14.21 -6.39
N ASN A 102 -0.69 15.30 -7.15
CA ASN A 102 -1.02 16.62 -6.62
C ASN A 102 -2.51 16.81 -6.34
N GLU A 103 -3.37 15.88 -6.79
CA GLU A 103 -4.78 15.90 -6.42
C GLU A 103 -4.98 15.73 -4.92
N THR A 104 -6.11 16.24 -4.44
CA THR A 104 -6.55 15.99 -3.06
C THR A 104 -6.99 14.54 -2.92
N ASN A 105 -6.79 13.98 -1.73
CA ASN A 105 -7.25 12.63 -1.40
C ASN A 105 -8.73 12.42 -1.77
N LYS A 106 -9.60 13.41 -1.53
CA LYS A 106 -11.02 13.29 -1.90
C LYS A 106 -11.23 12.95 -3.38
N GLN A 107 -10.66 13.76 -4.27
CA GLN A 107 -10.88 13.59 -5.71
C GLN A 107 -10.24 12.31 -6.22
N ALA A 108 -9.00 12.06 -5.81
CA ALA A 108 -8.28 10.88 -6.25
C ALA A 108 -8.97 9.59 -5.82
N TRP A 109 -9.37 9.44 -4.56
CA TRP A 109 -9.96 8.19 -4.08
C TRP A 109 -11.40 7.98 -4.57
N LEU A 110 -12.16 9.04 -4.86
CA LEU A 110 -13.46 8.92 -5.53
C LEU A 110 -13.33 8.36 -6.95
N ASN A 111 -12.28 8.77 -7.67
CA ASN A 111 -12.03 8.37 -9.06
C ASN A 111 -11.19 7.09 -9.18
N CYS A 112 -10.44 6.74 -8.14
CA CYS A 112 -9.56 5.58 -8.13
C CYS A 112 -10.35 4.27 -8.19
N ARG A 113 -9.85 3.36 -9.00
CA ARG A 113 -10.42 2.02 -9.20
C ARG A 113 -9.42 0.92 -9.02
N ARG A 114 -8.14 1.23 -9.24
CA ARG A 114 -7.07 0.27 -9.07
C ARG A 114 -5.89 0.92 -8.37
N LEU A 115 -5.40 0.25 -7.34
CA LEU A 115 -4.16 0.58 -6.65
C LEU A 115 -3.12 -0.49 -7.00
N SER A 116 -1.92 -0.07 -7.39
CA SER A 116 -0.79 -0.96 -7.64
C SER A 116 0.26 -0.75 -6.55
N ILE A 117 0.74 -1.84 -5.97
CA ILE A 117 1.83 -1.82 -4.99
C ILE A 117 2.85 -2.89 -5.38
N ASN A 118 4.04 -2.47 -5.82
CA ASN A 118 5.08 -3.38 -6.31
C ASN A 118 4.56 -4.36 -7.38
N GLY A 119 3.72 -3.87 -8.30
CA GLY A 119 3.07 -4.67 -9.35
C GLY A 119 1.89 -5.53 -8.88
N GLN A 120 1.60 -5.60 -7.58
CA GLN A 120 0.38 -6.22 -7.07
C GLN A 120 -0.79 -5.27 -7.26
N SER A 121 -1.81 -5.70 -8.00
CA SER A 121 -3.02 -4.90 -8.24
C SER A 121 -4.09 -5.18 -7.19
N TYR A 122 -4.76 -4.12 -6.77
CA TYR A 122 -5.87 -4.09 -5.82
C TYR A 122 -7.04 -3.35 -6.46
N ASN A 123 -8.24 -3.93 -6.42
CA ASN A 123 -9.46 -3.19 -6.74
C ASN A 123 -9.74 -2.19 -5.61
N VAL A 124 -10.15 -0.98 -5.96
CA VAL A 124 -10.48 0.06 -4.97
C VAL A 124 -11.99 0.16 -4.83
N GLU A 125 -12.46 0.00 -3.59
CA GLU A 125 -13.86 0.11 -3.22
C GLU A 125 -14.05 1.29 -2.28
N TYR A 126 -14.77 2.32 -2.75
CA TYR A 126 -15.05 3.54 -2.00
C TYR A 126 -16.43 3.46 -1.35
N ASN A 127 -16.50 3.57 -0.02
CA ASN A 127 -17.73 3.43 0.77
C ASN A 127 -18.55 2.18 0.42
N ALA A 128 -17.89 1.05 0.15
CA ALA A 128 -18.59 -0.22 -0.01
C ALA A 128 -19.27 -0.60 1.32
N LEU A 129 -20.59 -0.82 1.24
CA LEU A 129 -21.50 -1.18 2.33
C LEU A 129 -21.39 -2.67 2.69
#